data_AF-A0A095AWD4-F1
#
_entry.id   AF-A0A095AWD4-F1
#
_cell.length_a   1.000
_cell.length_b   1.000
_cell.length_c   1.000
_cell.angle_alpha   90.00
_cell.angle_beta   90.00
_cell.angle_gamma   90.00
#
_symmetry.space_group_name_H-M   'P 1'
#
loop_
_entity.id
_entity.type
_entity.pdbx_description
1 polymer ?
#
loop_
_entity_poly.entity_id
_entity_poly.type
_entity_poly.pdbx_seq_one_letter_code
_entity_poly.pdbx_strand_id
1 'polypeptide(L)'
;MTASCESTWLNHFAASGLSIFNCNWYDIYDFTPDENTDAVHISLLKTTDSIDSHILTPQKALEHEVENSKLENGDDDSMSLLQPLMSIPLSFSTDNSVVPFTIGNKLSNSTLSQSTNQMIEKQFNKSALITIFPHESAIQSAKIICDYLRKTNSCTIVQTSCSQFSEHEIEQIFKCNSKVFKSGKLCGSF
;
A
#
# COMPACT_ATOMS: atom_id res chain seq x y z
N MET A 1 11.45 24.55 -13.41
CA MET A 1 11.69 23.33 -12.62
C MET A 1 10.37 22.61 -12.49
N THR A 2 10.16 21.55 -13.26
CA THR A 2 8.99 20.68 -13.14
C THR A 2 9.20 19.79 -11.93
N ALA A 3 8.39 19.97 -10.89
CA ALA A 3 8.29 19.01 -9.80
C ALA A 3 7.93 17.65 -10.42
N SER A 4 8.62 16.57 -10.05
CA SER A 4 8.25 15.24 -10.54
C SER A 4 6.85 14.90 -10.04
N CYS A 5 6.02 14.23 -10.85
CA CYS A 5 4.66 13.83 -10.48
C CYS A 5 4.60 13.17 -9.08
N GLU A 6 5.60 12.36 -8.75
CA GLU A 6 5.77 11.74 -7.44
C GLU A 6 5.91 12.74 -6.28
N SER A 7 6.68 13.81 -6.46
CA SER A 7 6.85 14.86 -5.45
C SER A 7 5.54 15.60 -5.15
N THR A 8 4.68 15.79 -6.15
CA THR A 8 3.36 16.41 -5.97
C THR A 8 2.43 15.56 -5.12
N TRP A 9 2.34 14.26 -5.40
CA TRP A 9 1.51 13.35 -4.63
C TRP A 9 2.02 13.15 -3.20
N LEU A 10 3.34 13.05 -2.99
CA LEU A 10 3.93 13.01 -1.65
C LEU A 10 3.57 14.25 -0.82
N ASN A 11 3.56 15.43 -1.46
CA ASN A 11 3.14 16.66 -0.79
C ASN A 11 1.66 16.64 -0.40
N HIS A 12 0.77 16.04 -1.22
CA HIS A 12 -0.64 15.88 -0.85
C HIS A 12 -0.81 14.96 0.36
N PHE A 13 -0.11 13.81 0.41
CA PHE A 13 -0.12 12.94 1.59
C PHE A 13 0.35 13.69 2.85
N ALA A 14 1.47 14.40 2.75
CA ALA A 14 2.01 15.19 3.86
C ALA A 14 1.07 16.30 4.32
N ALA A 15 0.44 17.04 3.39
CA ALA A 15 -0.53 18.09 3.69
C ALA A 15 -1.79 17.53 4.38
N SER A 16 -2.17 16.30 4.08
CA SER A 16 -3.28 15.60 4.75
C SER A 16 -2.88 14.94 6.08
N GLY A 17 -1.60 15.03 6.49
CA GLY A 17 -1.11 14.36 7.70
C GLY A 17 -1.06 12.83 7.57
N LEU A 18 -1.05 12.30 6.35
CA LEU A 18 -1.03 10.87 6.07
C LEU A 18 0.39 10.39 5.76
N SER A 19 0.77 9.25 6.33
CA SER A 19 2.01 8.56 5.95
C SER A 19 1.72 7.55 4.84
N ILE A 20 2.49 7.60 3.76
CA ILE A 20 2.43 6.60 2.68
C ILE A 20 2.81 5.19 3.14
N PHE A 21 3.43 5.05 4.31
CA PHE A 21 3.80 3.77 4.89
C PHE A 21 2.73 3.22 5.85
N ASN A 22 1.71 4.01 6.23
CA ASN A 22 0.67 3.57 7.17
C ASN A 22 -0.62 3.21 6.40
N CYS A 23 -0.70 1.96 5.93
CA CYS A 23 -1.86 1.49 5.18
C CYS A 23 -2.24 0.05 5.59
N ASN A 24 -3.35 -0.08 6.32
CA ASN A 24 -3.90 -1.35 6.78
C ASN A 24 -5.19 -1.70 6.02
N TRP A 25 -5.17 -1.57 4.69
CA TRP A 25 -6.35 -1.73 3.82
C TRP A 25 -7.05 -3.09 3.92
N TYR A 26 -6.34 -4.11 4.42
CA TYR A 26 -6.81 -5.49 4.53
C TYR A 26 -7.48 -5.82 5.88
N ASP A 27 -7.32 -4.96 6.89
CA ASP A 27 -7.77 -5.21 8.26
C ASP A 27 -9.13 -4.54 8.47
N ILE A 28 -10.18 -5.22 8.01
CA ILE A 28 -11.54 -4.69 7.98
C ILE A 28 -12.34 -5.35 9.10
N TYR A 29 -12.92 -4.51 9.95
CA TYR A 29 -13.84 -4.95 11.00
C TYR A 29 -15.28 -4.88 10.51
N ASP A 30 -15.98 -6.01 10.58
CA ASP A 30 -17.41 -6.10 10.31
C ASP A 30 -18.20 -5.92 11.62
N PHE A 31 -19.01 -4.87 11.70
CA PHE A 31 -19.85 -4.59 12.87
C PHE A 31 -21.10 -5.47 12.94
N THR A 32 -21.47 -6.11 11.83
CA THR A 32 -22.71 -6.88 11.69
C THR A 32 -22.41 -8.26 11.09
N PRO A 33 -21.54 -9.07 11.71
CA PRO A 33 -21.26 -10.40 11.21
C PRO A 33 -22.54 -11.25 11.28
N ASP A 34 -22.84 -12.00 10.22
CA ASP A 34 -23.95 -12.93 10.25
C ASP A 34 -23.62 -14.12 11.17
N GLU A 35 -23.99 -14.05 12.45
CA GLU A 35 -23.66 -15.08 13.47
C GLU A 35 -24.19 -16.48 13.14
N ASN A 36 -25.17 -16.58 12.24
CA ASN A 36 -25.86 -17.83 11.90
C ASN A 36 -25.37 -18.46 10.58
N THR A 37 -24.44 -17.84 9.87
CA THR A 37 -23.89 -18.37 8.61
C THR A 37 -22.40 -18.05 8.50
N ASP A 38 -21.61 -18.94 7.89
CA ASP A 38 -20.20 -18.65 7.56
C ASP A 38 -20.04 -17.63 6.40
N ALA A 39 -21.06 -16.80 6.15
CA ALA A 39 -21.07 -15.82 5.07
C ALA A 39 -20.22 -14.61 5.47
N VAL A 40 -19.24 -14.28 4.64
CA VAL A 40 -18.38 -13.10 4.80
C VAL A 40 -18.91 -11.99 3.90
N HIS A 41 -19.23 -10.82 4.45
CA HIS A 41 -19.73 -9.68 3.66
C HIS A 41 -18.64 -8.95 2.87
N ILE A 42 -17.38 -9.23 3.18
CA ILE A 42 -16.22 -8.51 2.67
C ILE A 42 -15.30 -9.48 1.93
N SER A 43 -14.95 -9.11 0.69
CA SER A 43 -13.95 -9.82 -0.11
C SER A 43 -12.90 -8.85 -0.62
N LEU A 44 -11.63 -9.22 -0.52
CA LEU A 44 -10.53 -8.44 -1.07
C LEU A 44 -10.34 -8.76 -2.57
N LEU A 45 -10.12 -7.74 -3.39
CA LEU A 45 -9.76 -7.91 -4.81
C LEU A 45 -8.48 -8.74 -4.96
N LYS A 46 -8.30 -9.45 -6.08
CA LYS A 46 -7.08 -10.25 -6.31
C LYS A 46 -5.92 -9.30 -6.57
N THR A 47 -4.71 -9.69 -6.16
CA THR A 47 -3.50 -8.85 -6.38
C THR A 47 -3.11 -8.76 -7.85
N THR A 48 -3.66 -9.66 -8.68
CA THR A 48 -3.47 -9.71 -10.13
C THR A 48 -4.51 -8.90 -10.89
N ASP A 49 -5.55 -8.39 -10.22
CA ASP A 49 -6.59 -7.61 -10.88
C ASP A 49 -6.00 -6.28 -11.34
N SER A 50 -6.29 -5.91 -12.58
CA SER A 50 -5.86 -4.62 -13.12
C SER A 50 -6.70 -3.50 -12.52
N ILE A 51 -6.07 -2.44 -12.02
CA ILE A 51 -6.76 -1.25 -11.50
C ILE A 51 -7.70 -0.67 -12.57
N ASP A 52 -7.29 -0.71 -13.84
CA ASP A 52 -8.08 -0.23 -14.98
C ASP A 52 -9.44 -0.92 -15.14
N SER A 53 -9.62 -2.12 -14.57
CA SER A 53 -10.89 -2.84 -14.62
C SER A 53 -11.89 -2.36 -13.56
N HIS A 54 -11.43 -1.55 -12.60
CA HIS A 54 -12.23 -1.04 -11.50
C HIS A 54 -12.31 0.49 -11.47
N ILE A 55 -11.28 1.17 -11.98
CA ILE A 55 -11.16 2.63 -11.97
C ILE A 55 -10.70 3.08 -13.35
N LEU A 56 -11.44 3.99 -13.98
CA LEU A 56 -11.06 4.60 -15.24
C LEU A 56 -10.10 5.76 -15.02
N THR A 57 -9.09 5.86 -15.88
CA THR A 57 -8.32 7.10 -15.98
C THR A 57 -9.22 8.20 -16.54
N PRO A 58 -8.94 9.49 -16.25
CA PRO A 58 -9.67 10.58 -16.86
C PRO A 58 -9.75 10.47 -18.40
N GLN A 59 -8.68 9.98 -19.05
CA GLN A 59 -8.66 9.80 -20.50
C GLN A 59 -9.65 8.73 -20.95
N LYS A 60 -9.65 7.55 -20.30
CA LYS A 60 -10.60 6.48 -20.63
C LYS A 60 -12.04 6.86 -20.32
N ALA A 61 -12.27 7.63 -19.26
CA ALA A 61 -13.58 8.18 -18.95
C ALA A 61 -14.05 9.12 -20.07
N LEU A 62 -13.17 9.99 -20.57
CA LEU A 62 -13.47 10.89 -21.68
C LEU A 62 -13.78 10.12 -22.97
N GLU A 63 -13.00 9.10 -23.30
CA GLU A 63 -13.22 8.23 -24.46
C GLU A 63 -14.60 7.55 -24.39
N HIS A 64 -14.99 7.05 -23.20
CA HIS A 64 -16.29 6.43 -22.97
C HIS A 64 -17.45 7.43 -23.12
N GLU A 65 -17.32 8.65 -22.60
CA GLU A 65 -18.32 9.72 -22.78
C GLU A 65 -18.44 10.15 -24.25
N VAL A 66 -17.34 10.21 -25.00
CA VAL A 66 -17.35 10.51 -26.44
C VAL A 66 -18.00 9.39 -27.25
N GLU A 67 -17.85 8.12 -26.85
CA GLU A 67 -18.53 7.00 -27.49
C GLU A 67 -20.03 6.98 -27.19
N ASN A 68 -20.43 7.28 -25.95
CA ASN A 68 -21.83 7.30 -25.54
C ASN A 68 -22.61 8.51 -26.07
N SER A 69 -21.97 9.68 -26.16
CA SER A 69 -22.57 10.89 -26.76
C SER A 69 -22.84 10.78 -28.27
N LYS A 70 -22.28 9.78 -28.95
CA LYS A 70 -22.64 9.44 -30.34
C LYS A 70 -23.94 8.62 -30.43
N LEU A 71 -24.37 8.02 -29.31
CA LEU A 71 -25.54 7.16 -29.21
C LEU A 71 -26.75 7.88 -28.61
N GLU A 72 -26.54 8.83 -27.70
CA GLU A 72 -27.57 9.73 -27.13
C GLU A 72 -27.05 11.17 -27.08
N ASN A 73 -27.93 12.17 -27.17
CA ASN A 73 -27.57 13.60 -27.14
C ASN A 73 -26.66 13.91 -25.94
N GLY A 74 -25.35 13.94 -26.18
CA GLY A 74 -24.33 13.97 -25.13
C GLY A 74 -24.47 15.14 -24.19
N ASP A 75 -24.24 14.87 -22.90
CA ASP A 75 -24.21 15.87 -21.84
C ASP A 75 -22.89 16.66 -21.89
N ASP A 76 -22.92 17.85 -22.51
CA ASP A 76 -21.77 18.75 -22.72
C ASP A 76 -21.06 19.10 -21.39
N ASP A 77 -21.81 19.08 -20.27
CA ASP A 77 -21.29 19.36 -18.93
C ASP A 77 -20.27 18.30 -18.48
N SER A 78 -20.51 17.02 -18.78
CA SER A 78 -19.62 15.92 -18.38
C SER A 78 -18.26 15.98 -19.09
N MET A 79 -18.25 16.34 -20.36
CA MET A 79 -17.00 16.56 -21.13
C MET A 79 -16.21 17.74 -20.59
N SER A 80 -16.90 18.84 -20.22
CA SER A 80 -16.27 20.05 -19.68
C SER A 80 -15.54 19.80 -18.34
N LEU A 81 -16.02 18.86 -17.52
CA LEU A 81 -15.43 18.49 -16.23
C LEU A 81 -14.20 17.58 -16.36
N LEU A 82 -14.13 16.76 -17.42
CA LEU A 82 -13.02 15.83 -17.64
C LEU A 82 -11.79 16.48 -18.28
N GLN A 83 -11.99 17.52 -19.08
CA GLN A 83 -10.90 18.23 -19.77
C GLN A 83 -9.81 18.76 -18.81
N PRO A 84 -10.13 19.43 -17.68
CA PRO A 84 -9.12 19.85 -16.70
C PRO A 84 -8.31 18.69 -16.12
N LEU A 85 -8.93 17.51 -15.96
CA LEU A 85 -8.30 16.33 -15.36
C LEU A 85 -7.25 15.69 -16.28
N MET A 86 -7.30 15.96 -17.59
CA MET A 86 -6.29 15.48 -18.57
C MET A 86 -4.88 16.01 -18.24
N SER A 87 -4.80 17.17 -17.59
CA SER A 87 -3.53 17.80 -17.22
C SER A 87 -2.85 17.14 -16.02
N ILE A 88 -3.56 16.26 -15.30
CA ILE A 88 -3.05 15.60 -14.10
C ILE A 88 -2.27 14.36 -14.52
N PRO A 89 -0.94 14.29 -14.25
CA PRO A 89 -0.17 13.10 -14.53
C PRO A 89 -0.64 11.95 -13.62
N LEU A 90 -1.22 10.92 -14.23
CA LEU A 90 -1.75 9.75 -13.56
C LEU A 90 -1.10 8.48 -14.11
N SER A 91 -0.77 7.55 -13.21
CA SER A 91 -0.27 6.23 -13.57
C SER A 91 -0.85 5.20 -12.60
N PHE A 92 -1.41 4.12 -13.14
CA PHE A 92 -1.81 2.95 -12.36
C PHE A 92 -0.74 1.85 -12.32
N SER A 93 0.44 2.10 -12.90
CA SER A 93 1.59 1.20 -12.73
C SER A 93 1.99 1.13 -11.26
N THR A 94 2.16 -0.10 -10.75
CA THR A 94 2.66 -0.35 -9.40
C THR A 94 4.07 0.23 -9.18
N ASP A 95 4.87 0.39 -10.23
CA ASP A 95 6.21 1.00 -10.17
C ASP A 95 6.16 2.50 -9.87
N ASN A 96 5.07 3.16 -10.21
CA ASN A 96 4.89 4.60 -10.01
C ASN A 96 4.00 4.90 -8.80
N SER A 97 3.58 3.88 -8.06
CA SER A 97 2.74 4.06 -6.89
C SER A 97 3.50 4.83 -5.81
N VAL A 98 2.82 5.83 -5.25
CA VAL A 98 3.37 6.62 -4.15
C VAL A 98 3.36 5.81 -2.85
N VAL A 99 2.31 5.01 -2.66
CA VAL A 99 2.14 4.07 -1.55
C VAL A 99 2.78 2.73 -1.93
N PRO A 100 3.74 2.20 -1.15
CA PRO A 100 4.31 0.88 -1.41
C PRO A 100 3.24 -0.21 -1.41
N PHE A 101 3.29 -1.11 -2.38
CA PHE A 101 2.37 -2.23 -2.43
C PHE A 101 2.68 -3.24 -1.31
N THR A 102 1.68 -3.54 -0.49
CA THR A 102 1.75 -4.54 0.58
C THR A 102 0.70 -5.62 0.36
N ILE A 103 0.99 -6.86 0.75
CA ILE A 103 0.01 -7.96 0.65
C ILE A 103 -0.91 -8.04 1.86
N GLY A 104 -0.57 -7.38 2.97
CA GLY A 104 -1.33 -7.48 4.20
C GLY A 104 -1.42 -8.91 4.73
N ASN A 105 -2.58 -9.23 5.31
CA ASN A 105 -2.88 -10.57 5.83
C ASN A 105 -3.35 -11.58 4.76
N LYS A 106 -3.12 -11.29 3.46
CA LYS A 106 -3.72 -12.05 2.36
C LYS A 106 -3.27 -13.51 2.24
N LEU A 107 -2.07 -13.86 2.73
CA LEU A 107 -1.63 -15.27 2.77
C LEU A 107 -2.48 -16.12 3.72
N SER A 108 -2.97 -15.54 4.81
CA SER A 108 -3.87 -16.21 5.75
C SER A 108 -5.22 -16.56 5.11
N ASN A 109 -5.67 -15.78 4.11
CA ASN A 109 -6.96 -15.96 3.47
C ASN A 109 -6.99 -16.93 2.28
N SER A 110 -5.86 -17.36 1.72
CA SER A 110 -5.89 -18.43 0.70
C SER A 110 -6.17 -19.81 1.31
N THR A 111 -5.88 -19.98 2.60
CA THR A 111 -6.07 -21.22 3.36
C THR A 111 -7.38 -21.28 4.15
N LEU A 112 -8.11 -20.16 4.33
CA LEU A 112 -9.40 -20.14 5.01
C LEU A 112 -10.55 -20.78 4.20
N SER A 113 -10.30 -21.22 2.97
CA SER A 113 -11.28 -21.97 2.16
C SER A 113 -11.19 -23.49 2.32
N GLN A 114 -10.18 -24.07 2.97
CA GLN A 114 -10.06 -25.53 3.10
C GLN A 114 -9.41 -25.98 4.41
N SER A 115 -10.27 -26.21 5.41
CA SER A 115 -10.14 -27.25 6.44
C SER A 115 -9.00 -27.16 7.48
N THR A 116 -9.41 -27.28 8.75
CA THR A 116 -8.68 -27.87 9.88
C THR A 116 -7.41 -27.18 10.38
N ASN A 117 -7.51 -26.47 11.52
CA ASN A 117 -6.54 -26.41 12.63
C ASN A 117 -5.04 -26.70 12.32
N GLN A 118 -4.48 -26.09 11.28
CA GLN A 118 -3.07 -26.20 10.97
C GLN A 118 -2.47 -24.82 10.71
N MET A 119 -1.90 -24.28 11.79
CA MET A 119 -0.70 -23.45 11.79
C MET A 119 -0.69 -22.26 10.82
N ILE A 120 -1.19 -21.13 11.33
CA ILE A 120 -0.77 -19.77 10.94
C ILE A 120 0.78 -19.66 10.94
N GLU A 121 1.49 -20.48 11.74
CA GLU A 121 2.95 -20.48 11.88
C GLU A 121 3.75 -21.05 10.69
N LYS A 122 3.15 -21.75 9.72
CA LYS A 122 3.93 -22.47 8.68
C LYS A 122 4.11 -21.73 7.33
N GLN A 123 3.45 -20.59 7.11
CA GLN A 123 3.51 -19.91 5.80
C GLN A 123 4.64 -18.88 5.66
N PHE A 124 5.10 -18.27 6.76
CA PHE A 124 6.24 -17.37 6.75
C PHE A 124 7.48 -18.10 7.29
N ASN A 125 8.04 -19.01 6.48
CA ASN A 125 9.19 -19.81 6.89
C ASN A 125 10.40 -18.96 7.35
N LYS A 126 10.48 -17.68 6.95
CA LYS A 126 11.40 -16.66 7.45
C LYS A 126 10.78 -15.25 7.30
N SER A 127 10.59 -14.54 8.41
CA SER A 127 10.19 -13.13 8.42
C SER A 127 11.38 -12.25 8.78
N ALA A 128 11.43 -11.06 8.20
CA ALA A 128 12.43 -10.05 8.52
C ALA A 128 11.76 -8.72 8.85
N LEU A 129 12.24 -8.06 9.90
CA LEU A 129 11.89 -6.68 10.22
C LEU A 129 13.02 -5.78 9.72
N ILE A 130 12.69 -4.84 8.83
CA ILE A 130 13.61 -3.79 8.39
C ILE A 130 13.14 -2.49 9.01
N THR A 131 14.02 -1.83 9.76
CA THR A 131 13.74 -0.55 10.39
C THR A 131 14.68 0.51 9.86
N ILE A 132 14.13 1.66 9.54
CA ILE A 132 14.86 2.83 9.06
C ILE A 132 14.65 3.92 10.10
N PHE A 133 15.74 4.39 10.67
CA PHE A 133 15.70 5.44 11.69
C PHE A 133 15.52 6.82 11.06
N PRO A 134 15.02 7.81 11.84
CA PRO A 134 14.85 9.17 11.35
C PRO A 134 16.12 9.73 10.69
N HIS A 135 16.01 10.11 9.43
CA HIS A 135 17.07 10.70 8.61
C HIS A 135 16.42 11.48 7.46
N GLU A 136 17.06 12.51 6.93
CA GLU A 136 16.53 13.32 5.81
C GLU A 136 16.17 12.46 4.58
N SER A 137 16.96 11.42 4.32
CA SER A 137 16.77 10.47 3.22
C SER A 137 15.97 9.21 3.60
N ALA A 138 15.38 9.15 4.79
CA ALA A 138 14.73 7.93 5.30
C ALA A 138 13.56 7.47 4.41
N ILE A 139 12.70 8.41 3.98
CA ILE A 139 11.56 8.11 3.09
C ILE A 139 12.05 7.55 1.76
N GLN A 140 13.04 8.21 1.13
CA GLN A 140 13.60 7.76 -0.14
C GLN A 140 14.24 6.37 -0.01
N SER A 141 15.00 6.15 1.06
CA SER A 141 15.63 4.85 1.35
C SER A 141 14.60 3.76 1.54
N ALA A 142 13.52 4.03 2.28
CA ALA A 142 12.41 3.11 2.49
C ALA A 142 11.74 2.72 1.17
N LYS A 143 11.49 3.69 0.28
CA LYS A 143 10.93 3.44 -1.05
C LYS A 143 11.84 2.56 -1.89
N ILE A 144 13.14 2.86 -1.94
CA ILE A 144 14.12 2.04 -2.68
C ILE A 144 14.14 0.59 -2.18
N ILE A 145 14.12 0.40 -0.85
CA ILE A 145 14.07 -0.94 -0.25
C ILE A 145 12.77 -1.65 -0.64
N CYS A 146 11.63 -0.96 -0.55
CA CYS A 146 10.34 -1.53 -0.94
C CYS A 146 10.33 -1.94 -2.43
N ASP A 147 10.81 -1.08 -3.32
CA ASP A 147 10.87 -1.38 -4.75
C ASP A 147 11.79 -2.55 -5.08
N TYR A 148 12.93 -2.63 -4.40
CA TYR A 148 13.86 -3.75 -4.54
C TYR A 148 13.24 -5.07 -4.07
N LEU A 149 12.63 -5.08 -2.88
CA LEU A 149 12.01 -6.28 -2.32
C LEU A 149 10.81 -6.75 -3.16
N ARG A 150 10.00 -5.82 -3.68
CA ARG A 150 8.86 -6.12 -4.55
C ARG A 150 9.30 -6.80 -5.85
N LYS A 151 10.42 -6.40 -6.43
CA LYS A 151 10.98 -6.98 -7.67
C LYS A 151 11.72 -8.30 -7.42
N THR A 152 11.90 -8.69 -6.16
CA THR A 152 12.58 -9.92 -5.78
C THR A 152 11.55 -11.04 -5.61
N ASN A 153 11.54 -12.03 -6.52
CA ASN A 153 10.54 -13.11 -6.57
C ASN A 153 10.41 -13.95 -5.28
N SER A 154 11.44 -13.97 -4.43
CA SER A 154 11.45 -14.71 -3.16
C SER A 154 11.01 -13.87 -1.96
N CYS A 155 10.61 -12.62 -2.18
CA CYS A 155 10.27 -11.68 -1.12
C CYS A 155 8.86 -11.12 -1.32
N THR A 156 8.21 -10.81 -0.21
CA THR A 156 6.90 -10.15 -0.25
C THR A 156 6.80 -9.22 0.93
N ILE A 157 6.30 -8.01 0.67
CA ILE A 157 6.14 -6.98 1.70
C ILE A 157 4.77 -7.20 2.35
N VAL A 158 4.77 -7.69 3.58
CA VAL A 158 3.54 -7.91 4.35
C VAL A 158 2.89 -6.60 4.74
N GLN A 159 3.68 -5.70 5.33
CA GLN A 159 3.19 -4.43 5.86
C GLN A 159 4.34 -3.44 5.94
N THR A 160 4.02 -2.16 5.82
CA THR A 160 4.91 -1.04 6.18
C THR A 160 4.30 -0.29 7.34
N SER A 161 5.12 0.42 8.11
CA SER A 161 4.65 1.33 9.15
C SER A 161 5.67 2.44 9.37
N CYS A 162 5.18 3.62 9.70
CA CYS A 162 5.91 4.79 10.14
C CYS A 162 5.27 5.27 11.44
N SER A 163 6.04 5.20 12.53
CA SER A 163 5.58 5.55 13.87
C SER A 163 6.75 6.11 14.67
N GLN A 164 6.42 6.92 15.67
CA GLN A 164 7.39 7.33 16.67
C GLN A 164 7.39 6.29 17.79
N PHE A 165 8.58 5.78 18.12
CA PHE A 165 8.77 4.83 19.20
C PHE A 165 9.55 5.49 20.33
N SER A 166 9.11 5.24 21.56
CA SER A 166 9.85 5.53 22.77
C SER A 166 11.10 4.64 22.88
N GLU A 167 12.06 5.07 23.71
CA GLU A 167 13.25 4.25 23.98
C GLU A 167 12.89 2.87 24.51
N HIS A 168 11.87 2.79 25.37
CA HIS A 168 11.38 1.52 25.92
C HIS A 168 10.86 0.58 24.82
N GLU A 169 10.09 1.10 23.86
CA GLU A 169 9.57 0.30 22.74
C GLU A 169 10.69 -0.20 21.83
N ILE A 170 11.69 0.64 21.55
CA ILE A 170 12.87 0.25 20.77
C ILE A 170 13.63 -0.89 21.48
N GLU A 171 13.82 -0.79 22.80
CA GLU A 171 14.46 -1.85 23.59
C GLU A 171 13.66 -3.17 23.54
N GLN A 172 12.34 -3.11 23.58
CA GLN A 172 11.48 -4.29 23.45
C GLN A 172 11.56 -4.92 22.06
N ILE A 173 11.52 -4.11 21.00
CA ILE A 173 11.55 -4.58 19.60
C ILE A 173 12.88 -5.24 19.28
N PHE A 174 13.99 -4.57 19.59
CA PHE A 174 15.32 -5.03 19.20
C PHE A 174 16.05 -5.85 20.27
N LYS A 175 15.45 -6.01 21.46
CA LYS A 175 16.03 -6.72 22.61
C LYS A 175 17.45 -6.27 22.96
N CYS A 176 17.76 -5.00 22.70
CA CYS A 176 19.07 -4.41 22.96
C CYS A 176 18.92 -3.07 23.67
N ASN A 177 19.95 -2.69 24.43
CA ASN A 177 19.93 -1.49 25.26
C ASN A 177 19.94 -0.23 24.38
N SER A 178 19.03 0.72 24.62
CA SER A 178 18.84 1.94 23.80
C SER A 178 20.12 2.78 23.64
N LYS A 179 21.06 2.66 24.57
CA LYS A 179 22.38 3.31 24.53
C LYS A 179 23.24 2.87 23.33
N VAL A 180 23.00 1.68 22.77
CA VAL A 180 23.73 1.16 21.60
C VAL A 180 23.33 1.95 20.34
N PHE A 181 22.05 2.30 20.18
CA PHE A 181 21.54 3.08 19.03
C PHE A 181 22.07 4.52 19.00
N LYS A 182 22.21 5.15 20.17
CA LYS A 182 22.80 6.52 20.28
C LYS A 182 24.28 6.57 19.89
N SER A 183 24.97 5.43 19.84
CA SER A 183 26.42 5.35 19.57
C SER A 183 26.78 4.99 18.13
N GLY A 184 25.81 4.69 17.26
CA GLY A 184 26.05 4.27 15.88
C GLY A 184 26.75 2.92 15.71
N LYS A 185 27.03 2.20 16.81
CA LYS A 185 27.63 0.86 16.78
C LYS A 185 26.56 -0.23 16.80
N LEU A 186 26.00 -0.56 15.64
CA LEU A 186 25.31 -1.84 15.46
C LEU A 186 26.38 -2.93 15.22
N CYS A 187 26.85 -3.55 16.29
CA CYS A 187 27.53 -4.84 16.20
C CYS A 187 26.52 -5.93 16.55
N GLY A 188 26.17 -6.76 15.58
CA GLY A 188 25.33 -7.94 15.79
C GLY A 188 25.17 -8.73 14.51
N SER A 189 25.99 -9.76 14.35
CA SER A 189 25.82 -10.85 13.39
C SER A 189 24.50 -11.58 13.64
N PHE A 190 23.70 -11.75 12.59
CA PHE A 190 22.60 -12.72 12.55
C PHE A 190 23.12 -14.15 12.59
#